data_AF-C6X0X8-F1
#
_entry.id   AF-C6X0X8-F1
#
_cell.length_a   1.000
_cell.length_b   1.000
_cell.length_c   1.000
_cell.angle_alpha   90.00
_cell.angle_beta   90.00
_cell.angle_gamma   90.00
#
_symmetry.space_group_name_H-M   'P 1'
#
loop_
_entity.id
_entity.type
_entity.pdbx_description
1 polymer ?
#
loop_
_entity_poly.entity_id
_entity_poly.type
_entity_poly.pdbx_seq_one_letter_code
_entity_poly.pdbx_strand_id
1 'polypeptide(L)'
;MELFGRVLFSPAPGGSRKKDRSACSRFFRGGGFAVVPKKSSNNALRPHAGHFIKTKLFMKIEHIGIAVKSLQTSDNLFERLLGKKNYKQESVAREGVTTSFYETGDSKIELVEASNAESPIAKFIDKKGEGIHHIAFGVDDIAYEIERLKKEGFIFISEEPIDGADNKLVVFLHPKSTNGVLVELCQEKP
;
A
#
# COMPACT_ATOMS: atom_id res chain seq x y z
N MET A 1 -42.99 -1.51 9.73
CA MET A 1 -43.41 -0.89 8.46
C MET A 1 -42.73 0.46 8.41
N GLU A 2 -41.47 0.47 7.96
CA GLU A 2 -41.06 0.94 6.63
C GLU A 2 -41.27 2.45 6.45
N LEU A 3 -40.17 3.19 6.43
CA LEU A 3 -40.07 4.49 5.76
C LEU A 3 -38.65 4.61 5.19
N PHE A 4 -38.46 3.99 4.03
CA PHE A 4 -37.33 4.20 3.14
C PHE A 4 -37.36 5.65 2.62
N GLY A 5 -36.32 6.42 2.93
CA GLY A 5 -36.09 7.75 2.36
C GLY A 5 -35.73 7.65 0.87
N ARG A 6 -36.58 8.25 0.03
CA ARG A 6 -36.39 8.37 -1.42
C ARG A 6 -35.22 9.32 -1.73
N VAL A 7 -34.19 8.81 -2.38
CA VAL A 7 -33.19 9.62 -3.10
C VAL A 7 -33.81 10.01 -4.44
N LEU A 8 -34.01 11.32 -4.66
CA LEU A 8 -34.47 11.87 -5.93
C LEU A 8 -33.27 12.02 -6.88
N PHE A 9 -33.21 11.19 -7.92
CA PHE A 9 -32.35 11.39 -9.07
C PHE A 9 -32.99 12.41 -10.03
N SER A 10 -32.21 13.42 -10.43
CA SER A 10 -32.57 14.35 -11.51
C SER A 10 -32.12 13.77 -12.86
N PRO A 11 -32.94 13.81 -13.93
CA PRO A 11 -32.53 13.30 -15.24
C PRO A 11 -31.73 14.34 -16.03
N ALA A 12 -30.62 13.91 -16.63
CA ALA A 12 -29.91 14.69 -17.65
C ALA A 12 -30.65 14.64 -19.00
N PRO A 13 -30.69 15.75 -19.78
CA PRO A 13 -31.35 15.77 -21.07
C PRO A 13 -30.51 15.09 -22.17
N GLY A 14 -31.20 14.33 -23.02
CA GLY A 14 -30.62 13.57 -24.13
C GLY A 14 -30.21 14.42 -25.33
N GLY A 15 -29.20 13.91 -26.05
CA GLY A 15 -28.77 14.36 -27.37
C GLY A 15 -28.40 13.14 -28.24
N SER A 16 -28.78 13.19 -29.51
CA SER A 16 -29.09 12.06 -30.39
C SER A 16 -27.93 11.44 -31.19
N ARG A 17 -28.02 10.11 -31.38
CA ARG A 17 -27.67 9.26 -32.55
C ARG A 17 -26.52 9.70 -33.49
N LYS A 18 -25.61 8.74 -33.77
CA LYS A 18 -25.45 8.13 -35.10
C LYS A 18 -24.77 6.75 -35.00
N LYS A 19 -25.38 5.77 -35.68
CA LYS A 19 -24.81 4.45 -36.00
C LYS A 19 -23.72 4.66 -37.05
N ASP A 20 -22.62 3.94 -36.94
CA ASP A 20 -21.91 3.53 -38.15
C ASP A 20 -21.58 2.04 -38.10
N ARG A 21 -21.99 1.37 -39.18
CA ARG A 21 -21.75 -0.03 -39.50
C ARG A 21 -20.91 0.02 -40.77
N SER A 22 -19.65 -0.38 -40.71
CA SER A 22 -19.00 -0.89 -41.92
C SER A 22 -18.16 -2.11 -41.58
N ALA A 23 -18.64 -3.24 -42.09
CA ALA A 23 -17.84 -4.42 -42.30
C ALA A 23 -16.90 -4.14 -43.48
N CYS A 24 -15.66 -4.59 -43.37
CA CYS A 24 -14.89 -4.97 -44.56
C CYS A 24 -14.27 -6.34 -44.33
N SER A 25 -14.36 -7.14 -45.37
CA SER A 25 -14.31 -8.59 -45.38
C SER A 25 -13.10 -9.08 -46.17
N ARG A 26 -12.71 -10.36 -45.93
CA ARG A 26 -11.96 -11.25 -46.85
C ARG A 26 -10.47 -10.89 -47.00
N PHE A 27 -9.52 -11.78 -47.25
CA PHE A 27 -9.40 -13.23 -47.53
C PHE A 27 -7.89 -13.51 -47.29
N PHE A 28 -7.44 -14.69 -46.85
CA PHE A 28 -6.84 -15.67 -47.76
C PHE A 28 -6.73 -17.04 -47.06
N ARG A 29 -7.21 -18.07 -47.78
CA ARG A 29 -6.88 -19.50 -47.64
C ARG A 29 -5.36 -19.67 -47.82
N GLY A 30 -4.64 -20.65 -47.30
CA GLY A 30 -4.91 -22.05 -46.97
C GLY A 30 -3.61 -22.83 -47.28
N GLY A 31 -3.41 -24.01 -46.69
CA GLY A 31 -2.31 -24.91 -47.06
C GLY A 31 -1.70 -25.67 -45.89
N GLY A 32 -2.15 -26.91 -45.70
CA GLY A 32 -1.53 -27.85 -44.78
C GLY A 32 -0.29 -28.50 -45.38
N PHE A 33 0.61 -28.99 -44.53
CA PHE A 33 1.53 -30.07 -44.86
C PHE A 33 1.86 -30.90 -43.61
N ALA A 34 2.22 -32.15 -43.89
CA ALA A 34 2.17 -33.31 -43.02
C ALA A 34 3.10 -33.29 -41.80
N VAL A 35 2.63 -34.00 -40.78
CA VAL A 35 3.37 -34.45 -39.59
C VAL A 35 4.43 -35.48 -39.99
N VAL A 36 5.66 -35.30 -39.51
CA VAL A 36 6.70 -36.34 -39.47
C VAL A 36 7.21 -36.47 -38.03
N PRO A 37 7.18 -37.66 -37.40
CA PRO A 37 7.70 -37.83 -36.06
C PRO A 37 9.22 -38.03 -36.13
N LYS A 38 10.01 -37.11 -35.57
CA LYS A 38 11.43 -37.35 -35.32
C LYS A 38 11.62 -37.89 -33.90
N LYS A 39 12.38 -38.99 -33.84
CA LYS A 39 12.69 -39.81 -32.67
C LYS A 39 13.26 -39.00 -31.51
N SER A 40 12.80 -39.39 -30.33
CA SER A 40 13.43 -39.27 -29.02
C SER A 40 14.95 -39.16 -29.05
N SER A 41 15.46 -38.03 -28.57
CA SER A 41 16.73 -37.97 -27.87
C SER A 41 16.44 -37.38 -26.49
N ASN A 42 16.39 -38.25 -25.48
CA ASN A 42 16.40 -37.88 -24.08
C ASN A 42 17.64 -37.02 -23.81
N ASN A 43 17.46 -35.70 -23.74
CA ASN A 43 18.33 -34.87 -22.94
C ASN A 43 17.44 -34.22 -21.89
N ALA A 44 17.29 -34.94 -20.77
CA ALA A 44 16.69 -34.40 -19.57
C ALA A 44 17.56 -33.22 -19.12
N LEU A 45 17.19 -32.02 -19.54
CA LEU A 45 17.58 -30.80 -18.87
C LEU A 45 17.09 -30.97 -17.43
N ARG A 46 18.04 -31.31 -16.57
CA ARG A 46 17.84 -31.37 -15.13
C ARG A 46 17.18 -30.04 -14.75
N PRO A 47 16.01 -30.04 -14.10
CA PRO A 47 15.60 -28.81 -13.45
C PRO A 47 16.71 -28.52 -12.44
N HIS A 48 17.46 -27.44 -12.66
CA HIS A 48 18.16 -26.82 -11.56
C HIS A 48 17.09 -26.65 -10.49
N ALA A 49 17.27 -27.34 -9.38
CA ALA A 49 16.52 -27.12 -8.17
C ALA A 49 16.84 -25.68 -7.71
N GLY A 50 16.23 -24.71 -8.39
CA GLY A 50 16.09 -23.37 -7.90
C GLY A 50 15.28 -23.53 -6.63
N HIS A 51 15.98 -23.32 -5.53
CA HIS A 51 15.42 -23.25 -4.20
C HIS A 51 14.19 -22.35 -4.26
N PHE A 52 13.01 -22.96 -4.36
CA PHE A 52 11.73 -22.29 -4.21
C PHE A 52 11.69 -21.92 -2.73
N ILE A 53 12.23 -20.75 -2.39
CA ILE A 53 11.96 -20.16 -1.08
C ILE A 53 10.47 -19.84 -1.13
N LYS A 54 9.67 -20.79 -0.67
CA LYS A 54 8.30 -20.56 -0.28
C LYS A 54 8.34 -19.84 1.07
N THR A 55 9.05 -18.72 1.17
CA THR A 55 8.90 -17.79 2.28
C THR A 55 7.51 -17.25 2.09
N LYS A 56 6.65 -17.65 3.01
CA LYS A 56 5.29 -17.16 3.10
C LYS A 56 5.41 -15.66 3.34
N LEU A 57 5.27 -14.89 2.27
CA LEU A 57 5.33 -13.43 2.24
C LEU A 57 4.20 -12.92 3.15
N PHE A 58 4.47 -12.81 4.45
CA PHE A 58 3.47 -12.43 5.44
C PHE A 58 3.39 -10.91 5.49
N MET A 59 2.78 -10.32 4.47
CA MET A 59 2.38 -8.92 4.54
C MET A 59 1.18 -8.79 5.47
N LYS A 60 1.44 -8.36 6.70
CA LYS A 60 0.41 -7.91 7.65
C LYS A 60 0.38 -6.39 7.66
N ILE A 61 -0.79 -5.81 7.92
CA ILE A 61 -0.85 -4.40 8.34
C ILE A 61 -0.11 -4.34 9.67
N GLU A 62 0.99 -3.59 9.72
CA GLU A 62 1.75 -3.41 10.96
C GLU A 62 1.11 -2.29 11.77
N HIS A 63 0.90 -1.12 11.15
CA HIS A 63 0.19 -0.03 11.77
C HIS A 63 -0.56 0.86 10.76
N ILE A 64 -1.51 1.63 11.28
CA ILE A 64 -2.12 2.76 10.59
C ILE A 64 -1.66 4.03 11.31
N GLY A 65 -0.93 4.88 10.59
CA GLY A 65 -0.47 6.16 11.10
C GLY A 65 -1.52 7.24 10.93
N ILE A 66 -1.86 7.93 12.01
CA ILE A 66 -2.87 8.98 12.07
C ILE A 66 -2.18 10.28 12.49
N ALA A 67 -2.17 11.26 11.60
CA ALA A 67 -1.63 12.58 11.87
C ALA A 67 -2.58 13.37 12.78
N VAL A 68 -2.06 13.88 13.88
CA VAL A 68 -2.80 14.65 14.88
C VAL A 68 -2.05 15.94 15.25
N LYS A 69 -2.79 16.97 15.62
CA LYS A 69 -2.26 18.26 16.09
C LYS A 69 -1.77 18.21 17.52
N SER A 70 -2.34 17.31 18.31
CA SER A 70 -2.05 17.17 19.74
C SER A 70 -2.20 15.71 20.17
N LEU A 71 -1.09 15.07 20.55
CA LEU A 71 -1.09 13.77 21.24
C LEU A 71 -1.84 13.87 22.55
N GLN A 72 -1.68 14.95 23.32
CA GLN A 72 -2.41 15.12 24.58
C GLN A 72 -3.94 15.02 24.37
N THR A 73 -4.48 15.68 23.35
CA THR A 73 -5.92 15.63 23.06
C THR A 73 -6.32 14.28 22.46
N SER A 74 -5.49 13.78 21.53
CA SER A 74 -5.81 12.57 20.77
C SER A 74 -5.64 11.30 21.57
N ASP A 75 -4.67 11.23 22.48
CA ASP A 75 -4.50 10.08 23.38
C ASP A 75 -5.72 9.91 24.28
N ASN A 76 -6.26 11.01 24.83
CA ASN A 76 -7.50 10.95 25.60
C ASN A 76 -8.70 10.44 24.77
N LEU A 77 -8.76 10.81 23.49
CA LEU A 77 -9.81 10.34 22.57
C LEU A 77 -9.64 8.84 22.26
N PHE A 78 -8.43 8.43 21.87
CA PHE A 78 -8.14 7.05 21.46
C PHE A 78 -8.15 6.08 22.64
N GLU A 79 -7.74 6.50 23.84
CA GLU A 79 -7.89 5.72 25.06
C GLU A 79 -9.35 5.36 25.31
N ARG A 80 -10.26 6.34 25.18
CA ARG A 80 -11.71 6.12 25.33
C ARG A 80 -12.29 5.27 24.20
N LEU A 81 -11.80 5.45 22.97
CA LEU A 81 -12.26 4.71 21.80
C LEU A 81 -11.86 3.23 21.85
N LEU A 82 -10.61 2.95 22.25
CA LEU A 82 -10.03 1.62 22.25
C LEU A 82 -10.17 0.91 23.61
N GLY A 83 -10.57 1.63 24.66
CA GLY A 83 -10.73 1.10 26.02
C GLY A 83 -9.40 0.79 26.73
N LYS A 84 -8.28 1.34 26.24
CA LYS A 84 -6.95 1.14 26.82
C LYS A 84 -6.00 2.28 26.48
N LYS A 85 -5.02 2.49 27.35
CA LYS A 85 -3.94 3.48 27.15
C LYS A 85 -2.98 3.06 26.05
N ASN A 86 -2.28 4.06 25.52
CA ASN A 86 -1.08 3.82 24.73
C ASN A 86 -0.04 3.06 25.57
N TYR A 87 0.72 2.18 24.92
CA TYR A 87 1.76 1.41 25.60
C TYR A 87 3.16 2.02 25.45
N LYS A 88 3.33 2.92 24.48
CA LYS A 88 4.61 3.56 24.17
C LYS A 88 4.39 4.92 23.53
N GLN A 89 5.25 5.88 23.89
CA GLN A 89 5.50 7.09 23.11
C GLN A 89 6.98 7.17 22.76
N GLU A 90 7.28 7.70 21.58
CA GLU A 90 8.65 7.80 21.08
C GLU A 90 8.82 9.09 20.27
N SER A 91 9.91 9.82 20.51
CA SER A 91 10.27 10.99 19.71
C SER A 91 11.29 10.60 18.66
N VAL A 92 10.94 10.82 17.39
CA VAL A 92 11.80 10.56 16.24
C VAL A 92 12.32 11.90 15.72
N ALA A 93 13.36 12.42 16.36
CA ALA A 93 13.86 13.77 16.12
C ALA A 93 14.22 14.04 14.65
N ARG A 94 14.77 13.03 13.96
CA ARG A 94 15.16 13.11 12.53
C ARG A 94 13.97 13.35 11.59
N GLU A 95 12.80 12.83 11.94
CA GLU A 95 11.55 13.02 11.18
C GLU A 95 10.73 14.20 11.72
N GLY A 96 11.16 14.81 12.84
CA GLY A 96 10.45 15.91 13.48
C GLY A 96 9.08 15.51 13.99
N VAL A 97 8.95 14.32 14.59
CA VAL A 97 7.67 13.82 15.12
C VAL A 97 7.81 13.21 16.51
N THR A 98 6.69 13.18 17.23
CA THR A 98 6.48 12.34 18.41
C THR A 98 5.29 11.43 18.14
N THR A 99 5.42 10.16 18.48
CA THR A 99 4.44 9.12 18.19
C THR A 99 3.87 8.52 19.47
N SER A 100 2.64 8.01 19.40
CA SER A 100 1.94 7.32 20.49
C SER A 100 1.28 6.05 19.94
N PHE A 101 1.59 4.90 20.53
CA PHE A 101 1.21 3.59 20.00
C PHE A 101 0.12 2.91 20.83
N TYR A 102 -0.87 2.37 20.13
CA TYR A 102 -1.94 1.53 20.69
C TYR A 102 -1.94 0.18 19.98
N GLU A 103 -1.91 -0.91 20.74
CA GLU A 103 -2.11 -2.25 20.19
C GLU A 103 -3.58 -2.43 19.75
N THR A 104 -3.84 -3.07 18.62
CA THR A 104 -5.21 -3.34 18.13
C THR A 104 -5.26 -4.70 17.45
N GLY A 105 -5.21 -5.78 18.24
CA GLY A 105 -5.08 -7.14 17.70
C GLY A 105 -3.69 -7.34 17.10
N ASP A 106 -3.63 -7.77 15.84
CA ASP A 106 -2.37 -8.05 15.13
C ASP A 106 -1.69 -6.79 14.55
N SER A 107 -2.39 -5.65 14.55
CA SER A 107 -1.91 -4.35 14.04
C SER A 107 -1.93 -3.29 15.14
N LYS A 108 -1.33 -2.13 14.88
CA LYS A 108 -1.29 -0.98 15.79
C LYS A 108 -1.97 0.25 15.21
N ILE A 109 -2.42 1.13 16.09
CA ILE A 109 -2.67 2.53 15.75
C ILE A 109 -1.46 3.33 16.22
N GLU A 110 -0.90 4.13 15.32
CA GLU A 110 0.16 5.08 15.62
C GLU A 110 -0.40 6.50 15.46
N LEU A 111 -0.53 7.23 16.56
CA LEU A 111 -0.81 8.67 16.50
C LEU A 111 0.51 9.40 16.31
N VAL A 112 0.55 10.36 15.38
CA VAL A 112 1.77 11.09 15.02
C VAL A 112 1.52 12.59 15.12
N GLU A 113 2.23 13.24 16.03
CA GLU A 113 2.27 14.70 16.17
C GLU A 113 3.58 15.25 15.63
N ALA A 114 3.51 16.37 14.90
CA ALA A 114 4.69 17.09 14.47
C ALA A 114 5.36 17.81 15.65
N SER A 115 6.66 17.58 15.86
CA SER A 115 7.43 18.29 16.90
C SER A 115 7.99 19.63 16.43
N ASN A 116 7.90 19.93 15.13
CA ASN A 116 8.24 21.22 14.54
C ASN A 116 7.44 21.49 13.26
N ALA A 117 7.40 22.76 12.82
CA ALA A 117 6.62 23.21 11.67
C ALA A 117 7.13 22.67 10.31
N GLU A 118 8.37 22.21 10.24
CA GLU A 118 8.96 21.69 8.99
C GLU A 118 8.66 20.20 8.76
N SER A 119 8.15 19.51 9.77
CA SER A 119 7.78 18.10 9.72
C SER A 119 6.81 17.80 8.56
N PRO A 120 6.96 16.65 7.88
CA PRO A 120 5.97 16.18 6.90
C PRO A 120 4.54 16.13 7.47
N ILE A 121 4.41 15.85 8.77
CA ILE A 121 3.12 15.77 9.45
C ILE A 121 2.47 17.15 9.61
N ALA A 122 3.25 18.19 9.96
CA ALA A 122 2.73 19.56 10.02
C ALA A 122 2.19 19.98 8.65
N LYS A 123 2.98 19.75 7.59
CA LYS A 123 2.60 20.04 6.19
C LYS A 123 1.37 19.24 5.74
N PHE A 124 1.23 17.99 6.18
CA PHE A 124 0.04 17.19 5.90
C PHE A 124 -1.20 17.78 6.55
N ILE A 125 -1.12 18.10 7.85
CA ILE A 125 -2.25 18.64 8.62
C ILE A 125 -2.69 20.01 8.05
N ASP A 126 -1.74 20.88 7.68
CA ASP A 126 -2.07 22.17 7.07
C ASP A 126 -2.83 22.02 5.75
N LYS A 127 -2.50 20.98 4.98
CA LYS A 127 -3.09 20.75 3.66
C LYS A 127 -4.41 19.95 3.70
N LYS A 128 -4.53 18.99 4.61
CA LYS A 128 -5.62 17.99 4.61
C LYS A 128 -6.41 17.92 5.91
N GLY A 129 -5.94 18.55 6.98
CA GLY A 129 -6.44 18.33 8.33
C GLY A 129 -5.86 17.08 8.98
N GLU A 130 -6.28 16.82 10.22
CA GLU A 130 -5.96 15.59 10.95
C GLU A 130 -6.64 14.37 10.31
N GLY A 131 -6.04 13.19 10.43
CA GLY A 131 -6.60 11.96 9.89
C GLY A 131 -5.55 10.92 9.51
N ILE A 132 -5.99 9.86 8.81
CA ILE A 132 -5.10 8.78 8.36
C ILE A 132 -4.04 9.36 7.42
N HIS A 133 -2.79 9.24 7.83
CA HIS A 133 -1.61 9.69 7.09
C HIS A 133 -1.09 8.61 6.15
N HIS A 134 -0.92 7.39 6.67
CA HIS A 134 -0.32 6.27 5.93
C HIS A 134 -0.78 4.92 6.47
N ILE A 135 -0.52 3.87 5.70
CA ILE A 135 -0.69 2.47 6.10
C ILE A 135 0.66 1.78 5.96
N ALA A 136 1.09 1.09 7.01
CA ALA A 136 2.34 0.34 7.01
C ALA A 136 2.11 -1.16 6.90
N PHE A 137 2.91 -1.81 6.05
CA PHE A 137 2.95 -3.26 5.92
C PHE A 137 4.26 -3.81 6.48
N GLY A 138 4.15 -4.80 7.35
CA GLY A 138 5.28 -5.56 7.84
C GLY A 138 5.82 -6.49 6.76
N VAL A 139 7.15 -6.49 6.55
CA VAL A 139 7.85 -7.36 5.61
C VAL A 139 9.03 -8.07 6.29
N ASP A 140 9.35 -9.27 5.83
CA ASP A 140 10.47 -10.07 6.39
C ASP A 140 11.83 -9.59 5.85
N ASP A 141 11.88 -9.17 4.58
CA ASP A 141 13.10 -8.67 3.91
C ASP A 141 12.74 -7.43 3.07
N ILE A 142 13.03 -6.26 3.62
CA ILE A 142 12.75 -4.95 3.03
C ILE A 142 13.61 -4.70 1.79
N ALA A 143 14.84 -5.21 1.76
CA ALA A 143 15.72 -5.04 0.61
C ALA A 143 15.19 -5.84 -0.59
N TYR A 144 14.76 -7.08 -0.34
CA TYR A 144 14.09 -7.89 -1.35
C TYR A 144 12.81 -7.22 -1.87
N GLU A 145 11.96 -6.71 -0.97
CA GLU A 145 10.68 -6.09 -1.36
C GLU A 145 10.86 -4.78 -2.12
N ILE A 146 11.86 -3.96 -1.77
CA ILE A 146 12.24 -2.77 -2.53
C ILE A 146 12.56 -3.15 -3.98
N GLU A 147 13.42 -4.16 -4.19
CA GLU A 147 13.82 -4.60 -5.52
C GLU A 147 12.65 -5.21 -6.32
N ARG A 148 11.79 -5.99 -5.66
CA ARG A 148 10.59 -6.56 -6.29
C ARG A 148 9.63 -5.47 -6.76
N LEU A 149 9.32 -4.50 -5.89
CA LEU A 149 8.36 -3.44 -6.18
C LEU A 149 8.91 -2.41 -7.19
N LYS A 150 10.22 -2.13 -7.18
CA LYS A 150 10.86 -1.33 -8.25
C LYS A 150 10.66 -1.99 -9.62
N LYS A 151 10.81 -3.31 -9.73
CA LYS A 151 10.57 -4.07 -10.98
C LYS A 151 9.10 -4.08 -11.41
N GLU A 152 8.19 -3.97 -10.46
CA GLU A 152 6.74 -3.85 -10.72
C GLU A 152 6.31 -2.40 -11.06
N GLY A 153 7.24 -1.43 -11.04
CA GLY A 153 6.99 -0.05 -11.44
C GLY A 153 6.47 0.87 -10.33
N PHE A 154 6.58 0.46 -9.07
CA PHE A 154 6.26 1.34 -7.94
C PHE A 154 7.31 2.43 -7.77
N ILE A 155 6.85 3.62 -7.38
CA ILE A 155 7.68 4.79 -7.12
C ILE A 155 7.92 4.86 -5.61
N PHE A 156 9.18 4.95 -5.20
CA PHE A 156 9.55 5.15 -3.80
C PHE A 156 9.79 6.64 -3.51
N ILE A 157 9.59 7.04 -2.25
CA ILE A 157 9.92 8.39 -1.78
C ILE A 157 11.44 8.50 -1.52
N SER A 158 12.04 7.45 -0.95
CA SER A 158 13.48 7.32 -0.75
C SER A 158 14.00 6.05 -1.42
N GLU A 159 15.22 6.08 -1.95
CA GLU A 159 15.80 4.93 -2.66
C GLU A 159 16.19 3.79 -1.71
N GLU A 160 16.54 4.14 -0.48
CA GLU A 160 17.04 3.27 0.58
C GLU A 160 16.13 3.32 1.82
N PRO A 161 16.05 2.21 2.58
CA PRO A 161 15.34 2.16 3.85
C PRO A 161 16.11 2.93 4.95
N ILE A 162 15.36 3.48 5.90
CA ILE A 162 15.88 4.32 7.00
C ILE A 162 15.35 3.86 8.37
N ASP A 163 15.88 4.40 9.46
CA ASP A 163 15.54 3.99 10.83
C ASP A 163 14.19 4.53 11.35
N GLY A 164 13.11 3.80 11.18
CA GLY A 164 11.78 4.20 11.66
C GLY A 164 11.63 4.20 13.19
N ALA A 165 10.43 4.57 13.65
CA ALA A 165 10.02 4.37 15.02
C ALA A 165 9.96 2.87 15.36
N ASP A 166 9.91 2.53 16.65
CA ASP A 166 9.73 1.16 17.11
C ASP A 166 10.83 0.17 16.69
N ASN A 167 12.06 0.68 16.54
CA ASN A 167 13.26 -0.11 16.14
C ASN A 167 13.08 -0.86 14.81
N LYS A 168 12.50 -0.20 13.81
CA LYS A 168 12.28 -0.77 12.48
C LYS A 168 13.11 -0.11 11.39
N LEU A 169 13.35 -0.83 10.31
CA LEU A 169 13.72 -0.24 9.01
C LEU A 169 12.45 0.07 8.25
N VAL A 170 12.39 1.26 7.64
CA VAL A 170 11.19 1.74 6.93
C VAL A 170 11.54 2.36 5.59
N VAL A 171 10.63 2.20 4.61
CA VAL A 171 10.70 2.90 3.33
C VAL A 171 9.28 3.21 2.85
N PHE A 172 9.09 4.34 2.19
CA PHE A 172 7.77 4.79 1.73
C PHE A 172 7.62 4.68 0.21
N LEU A 173 6.45 4.23 -0.22
CA LEU A 173 6.00 4.32 -1.60
C LEU A 173 5.25 5.63 -1.81
N HIS A 174 5.51 6.27 -2.95
CA HIS A 174 4.85 7.50 -3.33
C HIS A 174 3.38 7.23 -3.68
N PRO A 175 2.42 8.03 -3.15
CA PRO A 175 0.99 7.95 -3.48
C PRO A 175 0.61 7.90 -4.96
N LYS A 176 1.51 8.33 -5.87
CA LYS A 176 1.27 8.32 -7.32
C LYS A 176 1.19 6.90 -7.88
N SER A 177 1.94 5.95 -7.31
CA SER A 177 1.92 4.54 -7.73
C SER A 177 1.01 3.66 -6.88
N THR A 178 0.29 4.23 -5.90
CA THR A 178 -0.50 3.49 -4.89
C THR A 178 -1.91 4.07 -4.73
N ASN A 179 -2.50 4.56 -5.83
CA ASN A 179 -3.87 5.08 -5.88
C ASN A 179 -4.18 6.17 -4.83
N GLY A 180 -3.18 7.00 -4.49
CA GLY A 180 -3.32 8.09 -3.53
C GLY A 180 -3.02 7.72 -2.07
N VAL A 181 -2.73 6.46 -1.77
CA VAL A 181 -2.39 5.99 -0.42
C VAL A 181 -0.89 6.12 -0.18
N LEU A 182 -0.48 6.79 0.90
CA LEU A 182 0.91 6.73 1.35
C LEU A 182 1.13 5.37 2.02
N VAL A 183 2.02 4.56 1.44
CA VAL A 183 2.30 3.21 1.92
C VAL A 183 3.71 3.16 2.49
N GLU A 184 3.85 2.60 3.68
CA GLU A 184 5.12 2.28 4.30
C GLU A 184 5.36 0.77 4.24
N LEU A 185 6.60 0.37 3.96
CA LEU A 185 7.08 -0.98 4.26
C LEU A 185 7.96 -0.88 5.49
N CYS A 186 7.76 -1.78 6.45
CA CYS A 186 8.50 -1.81 7.69
C CYS A 186 9.03 -3.22 7.98
N GLN A 187 10.27 -3.31 8.44
CA GLN A 187 10.91 -4.57 8.86
C GLN A 187 11.45 -4.40 10.28
N GLU A 188 11.18 -5.37 11.15
CA GLU A 188 11.79 -5.43 12.48
C GLU A 188 13.31 -5.62 12.36
N LYS A 189 14.07 -4.85 13.14
CA LYS A 189 15.52 -5.04 13.22
C LYS A 189 15.83 -6.24 14.14
N PRO A 190 16.88 -7.03 13.81
CA PRO A 190 17.34 -8.13 14.66
C PRO A 190 17.77 -7.70 16.07
#